data_AF-A0A7S3DY46-F1
#
_entry.id   AF-A0A7S3DY46-F1
#
_cell.length_a   1.000
_cell.length_b   1.000
_cell.length_c   1.000
_cell.angle_alpha   90.00
_cell.angle_beta   90.00
_cell.angle_gamma   90.00
#
_symmetry.space_group_name_H-M   'P 1'
#
loop_
_entity.id
_entity.type
_entity.pdbx_description
1 polymer ?
#
loop_
_entity_poly.entity_id
_entity_poly.type
_entity_poly.pdbx_seq_one_letter_code
_entity_poly.pdbx_strand_id
1 'polypeptide(L)'
;AAQGPGGHAKPPVTLVSITKEDLENKLYNKIVYLPTKVDAKGRPQLFFVLNFNEFEGKCHLVPLREAGLHAGTGKKKWMLVPEGEGEELEDVFAKNCKMIQSEALNKTSDADNEAWHIKDVRYE
;
A
#
# COMPACT_ATOMS: atom_id res chain seq x y z
N ALA A 1 -6.31 8.57 -44.37
CA ALA A 1 -6.32 7.33 -43.57
C ALA A 1 -5.47 7.57 -42.33
N ALA A 2 -6.02 7.27 -41.15
CA ALA A 2 -5.51 7.67 -39.84
C ALA A 2 -4.20 6.97 -39.44
N GLN A 3 -3.29 7.71 -38.82
CA GLN A 3 -2.16 7.18 -38.04
C GLN A 3 -2.51 7.35 -36.55
N GLY A 4 -2.43 6.25 -35.80
CA GLY A 4 -3.02 6.07 -34.47
C GLY A 4 -2.39 6.92 -33.34
N PRO A 5 -3.06 6.97 -32.18
CA PRO A 5 -2.69 7.88 -31.09
C PRO A 5 -1.51 7.35 -30.27
N GLY A 6 -0.75 8.30 -29.72
CA GLY A 6 0.53 8.10 -29.07
C GLY A 6 0.54 7.18 -27.84
N GLY A 7 1.58 6.35 -27.79
CA GLY A 7 1.96 5.61 -26.59
C GLY A 7 2.46 6.57 -25.53
N HIS A 8 1.63 6.78 -24.51
CA HIS A 8 2.06 7.41 -23.27
C HIS A 8 2.92 6.38 -22.51
N ALA A 9 4.24 6.61 -22.49
CA ALA A 9 5.13 5.87 -21.63
C ALA A 9 4.67 6.07 -20.18
N LYS A 10 4.25 4.98 -19.53
CA LYS A 10 3.94 5.00 -18.10
C LYS A 10 5.20 5.47 -17.36
N PRO A 11 5.11 6.45 -16.45
CA PRO A 11 6.26 6.89 -15.68
C PRO A 11 6.90 5.70 -14.97
N PRO A 12 8.24 5.67 -14.88
CA PRO A 12 8.94 4.59 -14.19
C PRO A 12 8.48 4.57 -12.74
N VAL A 13 7.94 3.42 -12.34
CA VAL A 13 7.54 3.15 -10.96
C VAL A 13 8.78 3.29 -10.10
N THR A 14 8.73 4.11 -9.03
CA THR A 14 9.75 4.07 -7.98
C THR A 14 9.51 2.83 -7.13
N LEU A 15 9.74 1.66 -7.73
CA LEU A 15 9.73 0.36 -7.09
C LEU A 15 10.94 0.32 -6.15
N VAL A 16 10.71 0.60 -4.87
CA VAL A 16 11.70 0.32 -3.85
C VAL A 16 11.68 -1.20 -3.64
N SER A 17 12.67 -1.89 -4.21
CA SER A 17 12.90 -3.29 -3.90
C SER A 17 13.16 -3.39 -2.41
N ILE A 18 12.40 -4.24 -1.71
CA ILE A 18 12.58 -4.45 -0.26
C ILE A 18 14.03 -4.87 -0.04
N THR A 19 14.80 -4.03 0.64
CA THR A 19 16.20 -4.31 0.94
C THR A 19 16.31 -5.23 2.15
N LYS A 20 17.49 -5.83 2.36
CA LYS A 20 17.78 -6.55 3.60
C LYS A 20 17.59 -5.62 4.81
N GLU A 21 17.99 -4.35 4.69
CA GLU A 21 17.81 -3.33 5.72
C GLU A 21 16.33 -3.04 6.01
N ASP A 22 15.43 -3.11 5.03
CA ASP A 22 13.99 -2.96 5.26
C ASP A 22 13.37 -4.17 5.97
N LEU A 23 13.88 -5.37 5.68
CA LEU A 23 13.54 -6.58 6.44
C LEU A 23 14.09 -6.49 7.87
N GLU A 24 15.30 -5.95 8.05
CA GLU A 24 15.95 -5.71 9.34
C GLU A 24 15.25 -4.58 10.13
N ASN A 25 14.67 -3.58 9.44
CA ASN A 25 13.87 -2.50 10.03
C ASN A 25 12.43 -2.91 10.38
N LYS A 26 12.07 -4.18 10.15
CA LYS A 26 10.75 -4.78 10.39
C LYS A 26 9.65 -4.08 9.57
N LEU A 27 9.00 -4.81 8.68
CA LEU A 27 7.92 -4.28 7.83
C LEU A 27 6.70 -3.72 8.59
N TYR A 28 6.68 -3.86 9.92
CA TYR A 28 5.66 -3.34 10.82
C TYR A 28 5.36 -1.85 10.57
N ASN A 29 4.07 -1.48 10.58
CA ASN A 29 3.57 -0.13 10.32
C ASN A 29 4.02 0.47 8.96
N LYS A 30 4.21 -0.38 7.95
CA LYS A 30 4.45 0.05 6.57
C LYS A 30 3.25 -0.24 5.68
N ILE A 31 3.15 0.54 4.60
CA ILE A 31 2.25 0.25 3.50
C ILE A 31 3.02 -0.55 2.45
N VAL A 32 2.41 -1.66 2.04
CA VAL A 32 2.93 -2.54 1.00
C VAL A 32 1.84 -2.79 -0.04
N TYR A 33 2.23 -3.38 -1.16
CA TYR A 33 1.31 -4.01 -2.09
C TYR A 33 1.81 -5.40 -2.46
N LEU A 34 0.88 -6.25 -2.87
CA LEU A 34 1.17 -7.55 -3.44
C LEU A 34 1.00 -7.47 -4.96
N PRO A 35 2.05 -7.74 -5.77
CA PRO A 35 1.95 -7.70 -7.23
C PRO A 35 0.89 -8.65 -7.82
N THR A 36 0.50 -9.68 -7.06
CA THR A 36 -0.49 -10.69 -7.44
C THR A 36 -1.94 -10.31 -7.12
N LYS A 37 -2.17 -9.22 -6.37
CA LYS A 37 -3.50 -8.77 -5.95
C LYS A 37 -3.76 -7.38 -6.55
N VAL A 38 -4.97 -7.18 -7.09
CA VAL A 38 -5.39 -5.91 -7.68
C VAL A 38 -6.65 -5.38 -7.01
N ASP A 39 -6.75 -4.06 -6.93
CA ASP A 39 -7.93 -3.33 -6.45
C ASP A 39 -9.02 -3.25 -7.56
N ALA A 40 -10.18 -2.71 -7.20
CA ALA A 40 -11.32 -2.54 -8.13
C ALA A 40 -11.01 -1.65 -9.35
N LYS A 41 -9.95 -0.84 -9.31
CA LYS A 41 -9.49 0.02 -10.41
C LYS A 41 -8.35 -0.63 -11.22
N GLY A 42 -8.03 -1.91 -10.97
CA GLY A 42 -7.00 -2.66 -11.68
C GLY A 42 -5.56 -2.29 -11.30
N ARG A 43 -5.37 -1.61 -10.16
CA ARG A 43 -4.05 -1.25 -9.62
C ARG A 43 -3.62 -2.29 -8.59
N PRO A 44 -2.33 -2.41 -8.23
CA PRO A 44 -1.94 -3.31 -7.15
C PRO A 44 -2.67 -2.95 -5.83
N GLN A 45 -3.24 -3.95 -5.16
CA GLN A 45 -3.96 -3.73 -3.91
C GLN A 45 -2.98 -3.34 -2.81
N LEU A 46 -3.32 -2.27 -2.09
CA LEU A 46 -2.54 -1.77 -0.96
C LEU A 46 -2.94 -2.49 0.32
N PHE A 47 -1.94 -2.76 1.16
CA PHE A 47 -2.07 -3.39 2.45
C PHE A 47 -1.22 -2.68 3.50
N PHE A 48 -1.71 -2.66 4.73
CA PHE A 48 -1.00 -2.22 5.92
C PHE A 48 -0.44 -3.45 6.61
N VAL A 49 0.82 -3.39 7.02
CA VAL A 49 1.45 -4.48 7.77
C VAL A 49 1.11 -4.32 9.25
N LEU A 50 0.04 -4.99 9.68
CA LEU A 50 -0.43 -4.99 11.06
C LEU A 50 0.54 -5.73 11.99
N ASN A 51 1.12 -6.84 11.51
CA ASN A 51 2.11 -7.60 12.26
C ASN A 51 3.18 -8.16 11.33
N PHE A 52 4.41 -8.27 11.82
CA PHE A 52 5.53 -8.91 11.14
C PHE A 52 6.23 -9.89 12.09
N ASN A 53 6.11 -11.19 11.79
CA ASN A 53 6.87 -12.24 12.45
C ASN A 53 8.25 -12.33 11.81
N GLU A 54 9.26 -11.81 12.50
CA GLU A 54 10.65 -11.79 12.05
C GLU A 54 11.29 -13.19 11.93
N PHE A 55 10.85 -14.16 12.74
CA PHE A 55 11.39 -15.51 12.73
C PHE A 55 10.96 -16.29 11.49
N GLU A 56 9.68 -16.16 11.12
CA GLU A 56 9.13 -16.82 9.95
C GLU A 56 9.24 -15.99 8.67
N GLY A 57 9.51 -14.68 8.79
CA GLY A 57 9.52 -13.75 7.68
C GLY A 57 8.13 -13.56 7.07
N LYS A 58 7.08 -13.56 7.91
CA LYS A 58 5.68 -13.50 7.50
C LYS A 58 4.98 -12.27 8.06
N CYS A 59 4.02 -11.75 7.31
CA CYS A 59 3.24 -10.56 7.62
C CYS A 59 1.76 -10.91 7.79
N HIS A 60 1.11 -10.20 8.72
CA HIS A 60 -0.34 -10.03 8.73
C HIS A 60 -0.65 -8.71 8.02
N LEU A 61 -1.40 -8.79 6.92
CA LEU A 61 -1.72 -7.68 6.03
C LEU A 61 -3.21 -7.35 6.08
N VAL A 62 -3.52 -6.09 6.37
CA VAL A 62 -4.89 -5.56 6.35
C VAL A 62 -5.08 -4.70 5.10
N PRO A 63 -6.11 -4.92 4.28
CA PRO A 63 -6.31 -4.16 3.05
C PRO A 63 -6.62 -2.68 3.34
N LEU A 64 -6.14 -1.79 2.47
CA LEU A 64 -6.54 -0.38 2.47
C LEU A 64 -7.59 -0.10 1.41
N ARG A 65 -8.43 0.90 1.71
CA ARG A 65 -9.38 1.52 0.77
C ARG A 65 -9.11 3.00 0.60
N GLU A 66 -9.45 3.49 -0.59
CA GLU A 66 -9.51 4.91 -0.88
C GLU A 66 -10.69 5.52 -0.12
N ALA A 67 -10.41 6.46 0.79
CA ALA A 67 -11.42 7.06 1.66
C ALA A 67 -11.70 8.54 1.29
N GLY A 68 -11.44 8.93 0.04
CA GLY A 68 -11.61 10.29 -0.46
C GLY A 68 -10.40 11.19 -0.21
N LEU A 69 -10.63 12.48 0.02
CA LEU A 69 -9.57 13.46 0.27
C LEU A 69 -9.46 13.78 1.76
N HIS A 70 -8.24 14.04 2.22
CA HIS A 70 -7.99 14.55 3.57
C HIS A 70 -8.27 16.05 3.62
N ALA A 71 -9.10 16.45 4.59
CA ALA A 71 -9.46 17.84 4.79
C ALA A 71 -8.21 18.67 5.12
N GLY A 72 -8.07 19.84 4.49
CA GLY A 72 -6.96 20.76 4.71
C GLY A 72 -5.72 20.53 3.84
N THR A 73 -5.42 19.29 3.42
CA THR A 73 -4.27 19.03 2.51
C THR A 73 -4.69 18.76 1.07
N GLY A 74 -5.94 18.33 0.85
CA GLY A 74 -6.42 17.94 -0.49
C GLY A 74 -5.80 16.64 -1.03
N LYS A 75 -4.95 15.97 -0.24
CA LYS A 75 -4.32 14.70 -0.62
C LYS A 75 -5.35 13.57 -0.56
N LYS A 76 -5.28 12.62 -1.50
CA LYS A 76 -6.01 11.34 -1.37
C LYS A 76 -5.59 10.63 -0.10
N LYS A 77 -6.59 10.20 0.66
CA LYS A 77 -6.42 9.43 1.90
C LYS A 77 -6.80 7.97 1.70
N TRP A 78 -5.97 7.12 2.30
CA TRP A 78 -6.12 5.68 2.33
C TRP A 78 -6.24 5.24 3.78
N MET A 79 -7.26 4.45 4.08
CA MET A 79 -7.54 3.97 5.45
C MET A 79 -7.69 2.46 5.41
N LEU A 80 -7.58 1.81 6.57
CA LEU A 80 -7.90 0.40 6.68
C LEU A 80 -9.34 0.16 6.21
N VAL A 81 -9.55 -0.97 5.55
CA VAL A 81 -10.90 -1.50 5.34
C VAL A 81 -11.42 -1.93 6.71
N PRO A 82 -12.65 -1.55 7.12
CA PRO A 82 -13.21 -1.96 8.39
C PRO A 82 -13.20 -3.48 8.55
N GLU A 83 -13.03 -3.95 9.79
CA GLU A 83 -13.05 -5.36 10.13
C GLU A 83 -14.30 -6.05 9.55
N GLY A 84 -14.08 -7.18 8.86
CA GLY A 84 -15.14 -7.96 8.22
C GLY A 84 -15.60 -7.46 6.84
N GLU A 85 -15.12 -6.32 6.35
CA GLU A 85 -15.43 -5.83 4.98
C GLU A 85 -14.32 -6.11 3.97
N GLY A 86 -13.13 -6.50 4.44
CA GLY A 86 -11.95 -6.79 3.61
C GLY A 86 -11.37 -8.17 3.86
N GLU A 87 -10.64 -8.69 2.87
CA GLU A 87 -9.86 -9.91 3.03
C GLU A 87 -8.51 -9.58 3.69
N GLU A 88 -8.43 -9.81 5.00
CA GLU A 88 -7.16 -9.81 5.73
C GLU A 88 -6.33 -11.02 5.30
N LEU A 89 -5.02 -10.82 5.13
CA LEU A 89 -4.10 -11.87 4.71
C LEU A 89 -3.13 -12.19 5.83
N GLU A 90 -3.26 -13.39 6.37
CA GLU A 90 -2.32 -13.94 7.35
C GLU A 90 -1.19 -14.72 6.66
N ASP A 91 -0.07 -14.91 7.39
CA ASP A 91 1.08 -15.72 6.95
C ASP A 91 1.72 -15.33 5.61
N VAL A 92 1.56 -14.08 5.15
CA VAL A 92 2.11 -13.64 3.87
C VAL A 92 3.62 -13.45 3.96
N PHE A 93 4.39 -14.20 3.18
CA PHE A 93 5.84 -14.03 3.15
C PHE A 93 6.24 -12.59 2.76
N ALA A 94 7.03 -11.95 3.62
CA ALA A 94 7.52 -10.57 3.43
C ALA A 94 8.22 -10.35 2.08
N LYS A 95 8.91 -11.37 1.55
CA LYS A 95 9.58 -11.31 0.25
C LYS A 95 8.63 -11.10 -0.94
N ASN A 96 7.35 -11.43 -0.77
CA ASN A 96 6.31 -11.27 -1.79
C ASN A 96 5.69 -9.86 -1.76
N CYS A 97 5.85 -9.14 -0.65
CA CYS A 97 5.42 -7.76 -0.53
C CYS A 97 6.36 -6.85 -1.31
N LYS A 98 5.84 -5.70 -1.73
CA LYS A 98 6.63 -4.56 -2.21
C LYS A 98 6.23 -3.35 -1.40
N MET A 99 7.19 -2.68 -0.79
CA MET A 99 6.89 -1.45 -0.08
C MET A 99 6.56 -0.34 -1.07
N ILE A 100 5.74 0.57 -0.60
CA ILE A 100 5.41 1.79 -1.31
C ILE A 100 5.65 2.96 -0.38
N GLN A 101 6.18 4.05 -0.92
CA GLN A 101 6.38 5.24 -0.10
C GLN A 101 5.03 5.81 0.32
N SER A 102 4.86 5.97 1.63
CA SER A 102 3.65 6.51 2.22
C SER A 102 3.98 7.54 3.30
N GLU A 103 2.99 8.34 3.66
CA GLU A 103 3.05 9.34 4.71
C GLU A 103 1.75 9.27 5.52
N ALA A 104 1.87 9.11 6.84
CA ALA A 104 0.70 9.22 7.72
C ALA A 104 0.19 10.67 7.68
N LEU A 105 -1.07 10.84 7.31
CA LEU A 105 -1.77 12.14 7.27
C LEU A 105 -2.26 12.54 8.67
N ASN A 106 -2.59 11.56 9.49
CA ASN A 106 -2.86 11.69 10.91
C ASN A 106 -2.25 10.49 11.61
N LYS A 107 -1.64 10.73 12.78
CA LYS A 107 -1.17 9.67 13.66
C LYS A 107 -2.15 9.56 14.80
N THR A 108 -2.82 8.43 14.90
CA THR A 108 -3.75 8.11 15.98
C THR A 108 -3.21 6.92 16.76
N SER A 109 -3.58 6.79 18.03
CA SER A 109 -3.24 5.60 18.82
C SER A 109 -3.94 4.33 18.32
N ASP A 110 -4.89 4.50 17.40
CA ASP A 110 -5.79 3.50 16.88
C ASP A 110 -5.60 3.43 15.35
N ALA A 111 -5.12 2.29 14.84
CA ALA A 111 -4.69 2.12 13.45
C ALA A 111 -5.86 2.22 12.45
N ASP A 112 -7.07 1.88 12.87
CA ASP A 112 -8.30 2.02 12.06
C ASP A 112 -8.64 3.48 11.76
N ASN A 113 -8.19 4.39 12.63
CA ASN A 113 -8.35 5.83 12.46
C ASN A 113 -7.17 6.48 11.73
N GLU A 114 -6.08 5.75 11.49
CA GLU A 114 -4.95 6.27 10.74
C GLU A 114 -5.30 6.38 9.26
N ALA A 115 -4.90 7.49 8.66
CA ALA A 115 -5.01 7.74 7.24
C ALA A 115 -3.63 7.95 6.65
N TRP A 116 -3.42 7.38 5.48
CA TRP A 116 -2.16 7.36 4.78
C TRP A 116 -2.31 8.05 3.43
N HIS A 117 -1.29 8.81 3.06
CA HIS A 117 -1.11 9.30 1.71
C HIS A 117 -0.04 8.46 1.03
N ILE A 118 -0.31 8.04 -0.20
CA ILE A 118 0.58 7.19 -0.99
C ILE A 118 1.30 8.06 -2.01
N LYS A 119 2.64 8.06 -1.97
CA LYS A 119 3.51 8.89 -2.81
C LYS A 119 3.84 8.16 -4.13
N ASP A 120 2.80 7.72 -4.83
CA ASP A 120 2.93 7.02 -6.10
C ASP A 120 1.77 7.39 -7.02
N VAL A 121 2.11 7.76 -8.25
CA VAL A 121 1.20 8.28 -9.28
C VAL A 121 0.02 7.37 -9.61
N ARG A 122 0.11 6.07 -9.30
CA ARG A 122 -1.02 5.13 -9.50
C ARG A 122 -2.15 5.38 -8.50
N TYR A 123 -1.84 6.01 -7.36
CA TYR A 123 -2.74 6.18 -6.23
C TYR A 123 -3.07 7.65 -5.95
N GLU A 124 -2.56 8.57 -6.78
CA GLU A 124 -2.95 9.99 -6.85
C GLU A 124 -4.25 10.23 -7.60
#